data_AF-A0A3T0RR59-F1
#
_entry.id   AF-A0A3T0RR59-F1
#
_cell.length_a   1.000
_cell.length_b   1.000
_cell.length_c   1.000
_cell.angle_alpha   90.00
_cell.angle_beta   90.00
_cell.angle_gamma   90.00
#
_symmetry.space_group_name_H-M   'P 1'
#
loop_
_entity.id
_entity.type
_entity.pdbx_description
1 polymer ?
#
loop_
_entity_poly.entity_id
_entity_poly.type
_entity_poly.pdbx_seq_one_letter_code
_entity_poly.pdbx_strand_id
1 'polypeptide(L)'
;MKKSTLLLSLLATTMFISFGCVKAPKDPNKDLDAKLAQIDTDFKKQMDDIDKSLANLSFLNSTDGGQPGNILLNGVIVTDTDKIDSRISVSLKTGLNKDASSTPEVSKDIVQLNTFNQESIEKNKKIVTDLEANRTFINIGCELAESEIAGLTDATNTIDLNDIKNLKASRIFICGEIKVNGIFLSIIASDVMLRDASIIQNKHNGVMIVYAKSLVLEGKSQIQTIGEDSNVLIMPSSRMVLYVANEIYGDGSLVLESIGGNYVDKAEATK
;
A
#
# COMPACT_ATOMS: atom_id res chain seq x y z
N MET A 1 -33.00 -23.55 80.99
CA MET A 1 -34.39 -24.04 80.83
C MET A 1 -34.53 -24.79 79.49
N LYS A 2 -35.60 -25.58 79.33
CA LYS A 2 -36.25 -26.17 78.12
C LYS A 2 -35.60 -25.83 76.73
N LYS A 3 -35.27 -26.79 75.85
CA LYS A 3 -36.15 -27.62 74.95
C LYS A 3 -37.00 -26.74 74.00
N SER A 4 -37.15 -26.98 72.69
CA SER A 4 -36.91 -28.16 71.79
C SER A 4 -36.24 -27.70 70.46
N THR A 5 -35.61 -28.52 69.59
CA THR A 5 -36.16 -29.55 68.65
C THR A 5 -37.34 -29.07 67.79
N LEU A 6 -37.48 -29.41 66.49
CA LEU A 6 -37.09 -30.61 65.71
C LEU A 6 -36.88 -30.31 64.18
N LEU A 7 -36.31 -31.30 63.47
CA LEU A 7 -36.24 -31.63 62.02
C LEU A 7 -37.35 -31.04 61.10
N LEU A 8 -37.20 -30.94 59.77
CA LEU A 8 -36.50 -31.79 58.76
C LEU A 8 -35.88 -30.84 57.65
N SER A 9 -35.44 -31.15 56.43
CA SER A 9 -35.55 -32.33 55.54
C SER A 9 -34.46 -32.44 54.42
N LEU A 10 -34.80 -33.12 53.32
CA LEU A 10 -34.05 -33.43 52.08
C LEU A 10 -34.12 -32.27 51.05
N LEU A 11 -33.39 -32.26 49.91
CA LEU A 11 -32.64 -33.33 49.22
C LEU A 11 -31.12 -33.05 49.10
N ALA A 12 -30.37 -34.12 48.90
CA ALA A 12 -28.97 -34.09 48.47
C ALA A 12 -28.85 -34.54 47.01
N THR A 13 -27.92 -33.94 46.25
CA THR A 13 -27.39 -34.50 45.01
C THR A 13 -25.87 -34.32 45.00
N THR A 14 -25.13 -35.42 45.04
CA THR A 14 -23.67 -35.44 44.88
C THR A 14 -23.27 -35.39 43.41
N MET A 15 -22.22 -34.66 43.06
CA MET A 15 -21.37 -35.08 41.93
C MET A 15 -19.93 -34.52 41.97
N PHE A 16 -19.00 -35.46 42.15
CA PHE A 16 -17.64 -35.55 41.58
C PHE A 16 -16.81 -34.28 41.33
N ILE A 17 -15.68 -34.21 42.04
CA ILE A 17 -14.44 -33.61 41.52
C ILE A 17 -14.08 -34.31 40.20
N SER A 18 -13.82 -33.53 39.16
CA SER A 18 -13.20 -34.02 37.93
C SER A 18 -12.01 -33.13 37.57
N PHE A 19 -10.84 -33.75 37.34
CA PHE A 19 -9.66 -33.04 36.84
C PHE A 19 -9.86 -32.76 35.36
N GLY A 20 -10.49 -31.62 35.04
CA GLY A 20 -10.56 -31.10 33.68
C GLY A 20 -9.14 -30.76 33.20
N CYS A 21 -8.66 -31.47 32.17
CA CYS A 21 -7.34 -31.23 31.62
C CYS A 21 -7.19 -29.77 31.17
N VAL A 22 -6.31 -29.02 31.85
CA VAL A 22 -5.78 -27.78 31.29
C VAL A 22 -5.06 -28.16 30.00
N LYS A 23 -5.65 -27.85 28.85
CA LYS A 23 -4.97 -27.99 27.57
C LYS A 23 -3.70 -27.16 27.64
N ALA A 24 -2.55 -27.79 27.39
CA ALA A 24 -1.30 -27.07 27.24
C ALA A 24 -1.50 -25.89 26.27
N PRO A 25 -0.88 -24.72 26.53
CA PRO A 25 -0.98 -23.59 25.61
C PRO A 25 -0.59 -24.07 24.21
N LYS A 26 -1.41 -23.72 23.20
CA LYS A 26 -1.06 -23.99 21.81
C LYS A 26 0.31 -23.37 21.55
N ASP A 27 1.15 -24.12 20.83
CA ASP A 27 2.43 -23.63 20.30
C ASP A 27 2.23 -22.24 19.65
N PRO A 28 2.81 -21.17 20.23
CA PRO A 28 2.51 -19.79 19.82
C PRO A 28 3.01 -19.50 18.41
N ASN A 29 4.06 -20.18 17.95
CA ASN A 29 4.57 -20.04 16.59
C ASN A 29 3.55 -20.56 15.56
N LYS A 30 2.91 -21.68 15.88
CA LYS A 30 1.92 -22.33 15.01
C LYS A 30 0.60 -21.55 14.88
N ASP A 31 0.32 -20.66 15.82
CA ASP A 31 -0.79 -19.69 15.75
C ASP A 31 -0.39 -18.43 14.95
N LEU A 32 0.89 -18.05 14.96
CA LEU A 32 1.45 -16.98 14.14
C LEU A 32 1.50 -17.35 12.65
N ASP A 33 2.00 -18.53 12.29
CA ASP A 33 2.04 -19.02 10.91
C ASP A 33 0.64 -19.03 10.27
N ALA A 34 -0.37 -19.47 11.03
CA ALA A 34 -1.77 -19.48 10.59
C ALA A 34 -2.33 -18.06 10.37
N LYS A 35 -1.94 -17.09 11.22
CA LYS A 35 -2.30 -15.68 11.04
C LYS A 35 -1.64 -15.06 9.81
N LEU A 36 -0.36 -15.35 9.57
CA LEU A 36 0.37 -14.88 8.39
C LEU A 36 -0.25 -15.43 7.10
N ALA A 37 -0.59 -16.72 7.06
CA ALA A 37 -1.28 -17.32 5.91
C ALA A 37 -2.69 -16.73 5.67
N GLN A 38 -3.42 -16.42 6.75
CA GLN A 38 -4.71 -15.73 6.62
C GLN A 38 -4.55 -14.30 6.08
N ILE A 39 -3.54 -13.55 6.55
CA ILE A 39 -3.26 -12.18 6.06
C ILE A 39 -2.87 -12.19 4.58
N ASP A 40 -2.05 -13.14 4.14
CA ASP A 40 -1.68 -13.29 2.73
C ASP A 40 -2.89 -13.66 1.85
N THR A 41 -3.83 -14.45 2.38
CA THR A 41 -5.10 -14.78 1.73
C THR A 41 -6.06 -13.58 1.68
N ASP A 42 -6.20 -12.83 2.77
CA ASP A 42 -7.03 -11.63 2.87
C ASP A 42 -6.50 -10.50 1.97
N PHE A 43 -5.16 -10.38 1.86
CA PHE A 43 -4.48 -9.43 0.97
C PHE A 43 -4.68 -9.81 -0.50
N LYS A 44 -4.49 -11.09 -0.88
CA LYS A 44 -4.81 -11.59 -2.23
C LYS A 44 -6.27 -11.32 -2.59
N LYS A 45 -7.21 -11.56 -1.68
CA LYS A 45 -8.61 -11.21 -1.89
C LYS A 45 -8.82 -9.70 -2.07
N GLN A 46 -8.11 -8.85 -1.33
CA GLN A 46 -8.18 -7.39 -1.54
C GLN A 46 -7.59 -6.97 -2.89
N MET A 47 -6.53 -7.63 -3.38
CA MET A 47 -6.05 -7.42 -4.75
C MET A 47 -7.09 -7.91 -5.77
N ASP A 48 -7.69 -9.10 -5.59
CA ASP A 48 -8.75 -9.58 -6.47
C ASP A 48 -10.00 -8.68 -6.47
N ASP A 49 -10.38 -8.10 -5.34
CA ASP A 49 -11.56 -7.22 -5.23
C ASP A 49 -11.25 -5.80 -5.76
N ILE A 50 -9.99 -5.35 -5.68
CA ILE A 50 -9.48 -4.20 -6.43
C ILE A 50 -9.50 -4.51 -7.93
N ASP A 51 -8.95 -5.62 -8.40
CA ASP A 51 -8.93 -6.00 -9.82
C ASP A 51 -10.33 -6.14 -10.42
N LYS A 52 -11.31 -6.66 -9.67
CA LYS A 52 -12.73 -6.64 -10.08
C LYS A 52 -13.28 -5.22 -10.20
N SER A 53 -12.92 -4.32 -9.28
CA SER A 53 -13.30 -2.91 -9.33
C SER A 53 -12.64 -2.20 -10.52
N LEU A 54 -11.39 -2.53 -10.83
CA LEU A 54 -10.62 -2.02 -11.96
C LEU A 54 -11.06 -2.61 -13.31
N ALA A 55 -11.65 -3.81 -13.34
CA ALA A 55 -12.21 -4.45 -14.53
C ALA A 55 -13.61 -3.92 -14.92
N ASN A 56 -14.36 -3.38 -13.96
CA ASN A 56 -15.66 -2.73 -14.21
C ASN A 56 -15.52 -1.30 -14.78
N LEU A 57 -14.31 -0.73 -14.80
CA LEU A 57 -14.04 0.59 -15.39
C LEU A 57 -13.85 0.48 -16.90
N SER A 58 -14.89 0.80 -17.66
CA SER A 58 -14.95 0.65 -19.13
C SER A 58 -14.16 1.73 -19.89
N PHE A 59 -12.84 1.75 -19.74
CA PHE A 59 -11.93 2.65 -20.44
C PHE A 59 -11.65 2.22 -21.89
N LEU A 60 -12.67 2.31 -22.75
CA LEU A 60 -12.54 2.16 -24.22
C LEU A 60 -13.25 3.30 -24.98
N ASN A 61 -13.11 4.54 -24.50
CA ASN A 61 -13.28 5.71 -25.36
C ASN A 61 -11.99 5.91 -26.15
N SER A 62 -12.08 5.78 -27.48
CA SER A 62 -10.94 5.88 -28.38
C SER A 62 -10.44 7.33 -28.49
N THR A 63 -9.37 7.65 -27.77
CA THR A 63 -8.54 8.83 -28.01
C THR A 63 -7.19 8.38 -28.54
N ASP A 64 -6.65 9.06 -29.55
CA ASP A 64 -5.40 8.67 -30.23
C ASP A 64 -4.13 8.98 -29.41
N GLY A 65 -4.23 9.07 -28.08
CA GLY A 65 -3.19 9.47 -27.12
C GLY A 65 -3.49 8.89 -25.73
N GLY A 66 -2.47 8.66 -24.92
CA GLY A 66 -2.59 7.92 -23.65
C GLY A 66 -3.16 8.73 -22.49
N GLN A 67 -4.04 8.09 -21.71
CA GLN A 67 -4.51 8.62 -20.43
C GLN A 67 -3.46 8.38 -19.31
N PRO A 68 -3.38 9.27 -18.30
CA PRO A 68 -2.78 8.93 -17.02
C PRO A 68 -3.44 7.67 -16.43
N GLY A 69 -2.63 6.85 -15.74
CA GLY A 69 -3.09 5.76 -14.91
C GLY A 69 -3.76 6.29 -13.64
N ASN A 70 -4.74 5.55 -13.10
CA ASN A 70 -5.50 5.96 -11.92
C ASN A 70 -4.58 6.20 -10.71
N ILE A 71 -4.88 7.24 -9.93
CA ILE A 71 -4.23 7.57 -8.66
C ILE A 71 -5.28 7.47 -7.54
N LEU A 72 -5.12 6.48 -6.67
CA LEU A 72 -6.01 6.21 -5.55
C LEU A 72 -5.35 6.65 -4.24
N LEU A 73 -5.88 7.70 -3.61
CA LEU A 73 -5.39 8.24 -2.33
C LEU A 73 -6.32 7.84 -1.20
N ASN A 74 -5.76 7.26 -0.14
CA ASN A 74 -6.52 6.75 0.99
C ASN A 74 -5.96 7.23 2.33
N GLY A 75 -6.86 7.49 3.25
CA GLY A 75 -6.53 7.68 4.67
C GLY A 75 -6.19 9.11 5.03
N VAL A 76 -5.21 9.34 5.91
CA VAL A 76 -4.93 10.70 6.44
C VAL A 76 -4.36 11.68 5.42
N ILE A 77 -3.97 11.18 4.23
CA ILE A 77 -3.71 11.98 3.03
C ILE A 77 -4.95 12.78 2.63
N VAL A 78 -6.14 12.23 2.83
CA VAL A 78 -7.43 12.80 2.42
C VAL A 78 -8.06 13.46 3.65
N THR A 79 -7.77 14.76 3.80
CA THR A 79 -8.15 15.60 4.95
C THR A 79 -9.63 16.00 4.95
N ASP A 80 -10.26 15.96 3.78
CA ASP A 80 -11.68 16.20 3.51
C ASP A 80 -12.01 15.52 2.17
N THR A 81 -13.29 15.35 1.79
CA THR A 81 -13.68 14.58 0.59
C THR A 81 -12.95 15.00 -0.68
N ASP A 82 -12.65 16.29 -0.81
CA ASP A 82 -12.01 16.90 -1.98
C ASP A 82 -10.63 17.53 -1.65
N LYS A 83 -10.01 17.20 -0.51
CA LYS A 83 -8.76 17.86 -0.05
C LYS A 83 -7.66 16.89 0.37
N ILE A 84 -6.52 16.99 -0.31
CA ILE A 84 -5.29 16.30 0.06
C ILE A 84 -4.44 17.11 1.06
N ASP A 85 -3.61 16.43 1.85
CA ASP A 85 -2.58 17.04 2.72
C ASP A 85 -1.66 17.95 1.90
N SER A 86 -1.36 19.15 2.41
CA SER A 86 -0.65 20.19 1.65
C SER A 86 0.82 19.89 1.33
N ARG A 87 1.41 18.81 1.87
CA ARG A 87 2.73 18.32 1.44
C ARG A 87 2.65 17.44 0.19
N ILE A 88 1.46 16.96 -0.17
CA ILE A 88 1.22 16.05 -1.29
C ILE A 88 0.58 16.82 -2.44
N SER A 89 1.04 16.55 -3.66
CA SER A 89 0.48 17.14 -4.89
C SER A 89 0.32 16.07 -5.96
N VAL A 90 -0.64 16.28 -6.86
CA VAL A 90 -0.95 15.35 -7.95
C VAL A 90 -0.74 16.04 -9.30
N SER A 91 0.04 15.41 -10.17
CA SER A 91 0.33 15.86 -11.54
C SER A 91 -0.21 14.81 -12.52
N LEU A 92 -1.05 15.25 -13.47
CA LEU A 92 -1.64 14.40 -14.50
C LEU A 92 -1.25 14.93 -15.87
N LYS A 93 -0.63 14.08 -16.69
CA LYS A 93 -0.18 14.43 -18.05
C LYS A 93 -0.71 13.38 -19.03
N THR A 94 -1.53 13.81 -19.98
CA THR A 94 -1.93 12.97 -21.11
C THR A 94 -0.79 12.91 -22.14
N GLY A 95 -0.65 11.77 -22.81
CA GLY A 95 0.29 11.61 -23.92
C GLY A 95 -0.20 12.31 -25.18
N LEU A 96 0.73 12.60 -26.10
CA LEU A 96 0.41 13.21 -27.40
C LEU A 96 -0.48 12.30 -28.24
N ASN A 97 -1.43 12.91 -28.95
CA ASN A 97 -2.21 12.25 -29.99
C ASN A 97 -1.38 12.02 -31.26
N LYS A 98 -1.91 11.22 -32.20
CA LYS A 98 -1.29 10.96 -33.52
C LYS A 98 -0.97 12.23 -34.35
N ASP A 99 -1.64 13.35 -34.10
CA ASP A 99 -1.35 14.64 -34.74
C ASP A 99 -0.12 15.38 -34.15
N ALA A 100 0.52 14.80 -33.12
CA ALA A 100 1.65 15.35 -32.35
C ALA A 100 1.44 16.78 -31.81
N SER A 101 0.19 17.26 -31.76
CA SER A 101 -0.14 18.66 -31.49
C SER A 101 -1.38 18.86 -30.62
N SER A 102 -2.19 17.82 -30.42
CA SER A 102 -3.20 17.75 -29.37
C SER A 102 -2.89 16.64 -28.36
N THR A 103 -3.52 16.73 -27.19
CA THR A 103 -3.59 15.65 -26.19
C THR A 103 -5.07 15.41 -25.87
N PRO A 104 -5.45 14.21 -25.37
CA PRO A 104 -6.81 13.99 -24.90
C PRO A 104 -7.09 14.75 -23.59
N GLU A 105 -8.38 14.99 -23.32
CA GLU A 105 -8.85 15.46 -22.01
C GLU A 105 -8.54 14.39 -20.94
N VAL A 106 -8.10 14.82 -19.76
CA VAL A 106 -7.88 13.94 -18.60
C VAL A 106 -9.23 13.43 -18.11
N SER A 107 -9.43 12.10 -18.08
CA SER A 107 -10.66 11.52 -17.55
C SER A 107 -10.87 11.85 -16.07
N LYS A 108 -12.10 12.21 -15.70
CA LYS A 108 -12.45 12.78 -14.39
C LYS A 108 -12.24 11.81 -13.23
N ASP A 109 -12.38 10.50 -13.49
CA ASP A 109 -12.27 9.44 -12.49
C ASP A 109 -10.85 8.88 -12.33
N ILE A 110 -9.83 9.58 -12.85
CA ILE A 110 -8.42 9.21 -12.72
C ILE A 110 -7.91 9.38 -11.29
N VAL A 111 -8.30 10.46 -10.59
CA VAL A 111 -7.95 10.66 -9.18
C VAL A 111 -9.13 10.27 -8.31
N GLN A 112 -8.91 9.37 -7.35
CA GLN A 112 -9.93 8.88 -6.44
C GLN A 112 -9.47 9.13 -5.01
N LEU A 113 -10.28 9.90 -4.26
CA LEU A 113 -9.98 10.33 -2.89
C LEU A 113 -10.90 9.60 -1.92
N ASN A 114 -10.33 8.74 -1.07
CA ASN A 114 -11.06 8.00 -0.04
C ASN A 114 -10.70 8.50 1.35
N THR A 115 -11.62 9.24 1.98
CA THR A 115 -11.63 9.42 3.43
C THR A 115 -11.90 8.08 4.14
N PHE A 116 -11.46 7.97 5.39
CA PHE A 116 -11.70 6.75 6.16
C PHE A 116 -13.14 6.59 6.65
N ASN A 117 -13.68 5.39 6.49
CA ASN A 117 -14.61 4.83 7.47
C ASN A 117 -13.82 4.03 8.54
N GLN A 118 -14.36 3.89 9.76
CA GLN A 118 -13.61 3.25 10.86
C GLN A 118 -13.32 1.76 10.62
N GLU A 119 -14.17 1.06 9.87
CA GLU A 119 -13.95 -0.35 9.53
C GLU A 119 -12.68 -0.55 8.68
N SER A 120 -12.47 0.34 7.68
CA SER A 120 -11.25 0.37 6.89
C SER A 120 -10.02 0.67 7.75
N ILE A 121 -10.11 1.61 8.72
CA ILE A 121 -9.01 1.91 9.64
C ILE A 121 -8.59 0.66 10.42
N GLU A 122 -9.52 0.01 11.12
CA GLU A 122 -9.18 -1.11 12.01
C GLU A 122 -8.72 -2.35 11.25
N LYS A 123 -9.29 -2.65 10.07
CA LYS A 123 -8.81 -3.74 9.21
C LYS A 123 -7.36 -3.49 8.76
N ASN A 124 -7.04 -2.26 8.37
CA ASN A 124 -5.75 -1.91 7.78
C ASN A 124 -4.65 -1.71 8.81
N LYS A 125 -4.96 -1.15 10.00
CA LYS A 125 -4.02 -1.09 11.14
C LYS A 125 -3.33 -2.42 11.38
N LYS A 126 -4.09 -3.52 11.37
CA LYS A 126 -3.59 -4.88 11.60
C LYS A 126 -2.43 -5.26 10.66
N ILE A 127 -2.54 -4.95 9.37
CA ILE A 127 -1.49 -5.26 8.36
C ILE A 127 -0.16 -4.60 8.73
N VAL A 128 -0.20 -3.43 9.39
CA VAL A 128 0.98 -2.66 9.78
C VAL A 128 1.48 -2.99 11.18
N THR A 129 0.59 -3.27 12.14
CA THR A 129 1.00 -3.68 13.50
C THR A 129 1.87 -4.94 13.50
N ASP A 130 1.56 -5.89 12.60
CA ASP A 130 2.39 -7.10 12.42
C ASP A 130 3.77 -6.81 11.79
N LEU A 131 3.99 -5.63 11.20
CA LEU A 131 5.30 -5.17 10.70
C LEU A 131 6.15 -4.49 11.78
N GLU A 132 5.54 -3.71 12.67
CA GLU A 132 6.22 -3.12 13.84
C GLU A 132 6.85 -4.21 14.71
N ALA A 133 6.18 -5.35 14.86
CA ALA A 133 6.68 -6.50 15.61
C ALA A 133 7.95 -7.14 15.01
N ASN A 134 8.15 -7.08 13.68
CA ASN A 134 9.28 -7.71 13.00
C ASN A 134 10.59 -6.92 13.16
N ARG A 135 10.52 -5.62 13.48
CA ARG A 135 11.68 -4.74 13.74
C ARG A 135 12.76 -4.77 12.63
N THR A 136 12.38 -4.96 11.37
CA THR A 136 13.32 -4.88 10.25
C THR A 136 13.34 -3.48 9.62
N PHE A 137 14.47 -3.10 9.01
CA PHE A 137 14.53 -1.98 8.08
C PHE A 137 15.01 -2.40 6.69
N ILE A 138 14.64 -1.60 5.69
CA ILE A 138 15.14 -1.65 4.32
C ILE A 138 15.69 -0.26 3.99
N ASN A 139 16.90 -0.18 3.46
CA ASN A 139 17.52 1.07 3.03
C ASN A 139 17.79 1.02 1.52
N ILE A 140 17.14 1.91 0.76
CA ILE A 140 17.42 2.09 -0.67
C ILE A 140 18.04 3.46 -0.89
N GLY A 141 19.37 3.49 -0.94
CA GLY A 141 20.16 4.67 -1.34
C GLY A 141 20.42 5.73 -0.27
N CYS A 142 19.92 5.59 0.95
CA CYS A 142 20.11 6.59 2.00
C CYS A 142 21.39 6.40 2.80
N GLU A 143 22.07 7.51 3.12
CA GLU A 143 22.94 7.57 4.29
C GLU A 143 22.04 7.67 5.53
N LEU A 144 22.22 6.76 6.50
CA LEU A 144 21.39 6.65 7.70
C LEU A 144 22.24 6.78 8.97
N ALA A 145 21.75 7.57 9.92
CA ALA A 145 22.31 7.65 11.26
C ALA A 145 21.86 6.45 12.12
N GLU A 146 22.71 6.04 13.06
CA GLU A 146 22.42 4.93 13.99
C GLU A 146 21.10 5.11 14.76
N SER A 147 20.72 6.36 15.04
CA SER A 147 19.43 6.72 15.67
C SER A 147 18.19 6.41 14.82
N GLU A 148 18.31 6.40 13.49
CA GLU A 148 17.18 6.12 12.58
C GLU A 148 16.85 4.63 12.49
N ILE A 149 17.88 3.79 12.68
CA ILE A 149 17.83 2.32 12.63
C ILE A 149 17.98 1.67 14.02
N ALA A 150 17.89 2.45 15.10
CA ALA A 150 18.21 2.01 16.46
C ALA A 150 17.38 0.81 16.92
N GLY A 151 18.02 -0.37 17.00
CA GLY A 151 17.34 -1.61 17.35
C GLY A 151 16.40 -2.15 16.25
N LEU A 152 16.66 -1.81 14.99
CA LEU A 152 16.11 -2.48 13.81
C LEU A 152 17.18 -3.38 13.16
N THR A 153 16.74 -4.48 12.56
CA THR A 153 17.61 -5.42 11.82
C THR A 153 17.59 -5.08 10.33
N ASP A 154 18.75 -4.98 9.68
CA ASP A 154 18.83 -4.77 8.24
C ASP A 154 18.30 -5.99 7.46
N ALA A 155 17.37 -5.75 6.54
CA ALA A 155 16.82 -6.73 5.61
C ALA A 155 17.11 -6.37 4.13
N THR A 156 17.87 -5.30 3.87
CA THR A 156 18.14 -4.76 2.52
C THR A 156 18.78 -5.79 1.60
N ASN A 157 19.63 -6.65 2.15
CA ASN A 157 20.31 -7.74 1.43
C ASN A 157 19.37 -8.88 0.94
N THR A 158 18.07 -8.84 1.27
CA THR A 158 17.06 -9.80 0.79
C THR A 158 16.37 -9.37 -0.50
N ILE A 159 16.69 -8.19 -1.03
CA ILE A 159 16.02 -7.55 -2.17
C ILE A 159 16.90 -7.63 -3.42
N ASP A 160 16.32 -8.06 -4.54
CA ASP A 160 16.92 -7.78 -5.85
C ASP A 160 16.51 -6.37 -6.32
N LEU A 161 17.45 -5.43 -6.31
CA LEU A 161 17.23 -4.06 -6.76
C LEU A 161 16.94 -3.94 -8.27
N ASN A 162 17.16 -5.01 -9.05
CA ASN A 162 16.84 -5.04 -10.48
C ASN A 162 15.37 -5.44 -10.75
N ASP A 163 14.74 -6.13 -9.80
CA ASP A 163 13.39 -6.73 -9.91
C ASP A 163 12.52 -6.44 -8.66
N ILE A 164 12.54 -5.18 -8.20
CA ILE A 164 11.83 -4.74 -7.00
C ILE A 164 10.31 -4.85 -7.21
N LYS A 165 9.73 -5.95 -6.70
CA LYS A 165 8.29 -6.24 -6.76
C LYS A 165 7.55 -6.05 -5.44
N ASN A 166 8.19 -6.37 -4.31
CA ASN A 166 7.58 -6.29 -3.00
C ASN A 166 8.62 -5.97 -1.92
N LEU A 167 8.43 -4.85 -1.22
CA LEU A 167 9.24 -4.38 -0.12
C LEU A 167 8.40 -4.40 1.16
N LYS A 168 8.83 -5.14 2.18
CA LYS A 168 8.07 -5.31 3.42
C LYS A 168 8.98 -5.33 4.65
N ALA A 169 8.89 -4.28 5.49
CA ALA A 169 9.69 -4.12 6.71
C ALA A 169 8.95 -3.27 7.76
N SER A 170 9.52 -3.10 8.97
CA SER A 170 8.99 -2.11 9.92
C SER A 170 9.23 -0.69 9.42
N ARG A 171 10.41 -0.42 8.84
CA ARG A 171 10.77 0.90 8.29
C ARG A 171 11.44 0.75 6.93
N ILE A 172 11.03 1.56 5.95
CA ILE A 172 11.63 1.59 4.61
C ILE A 172 12.13 3.00 4.34
N PHE A 173 13.42 3.13 4.08
CA PHE A 173 14.09 4.38 3.71
C PHE A 173 14.35 4.38 2.20
N ILE A 174 14.05 5.49 1.53
CA ILE A 174 14.25 5.66 0.09
C ILE A 174 14.86 7.03 -0.18
N CYS A 175 16.00 7.04 -0.89
CA CYS A 175 16.71 8.23 -1.34
C CYS A 175 17.17 8.09 -2.79
N GLY A 176 17.15 9.19 -3.54
CA GLY A 176 17.57 9.19 -4.94
C GLY A 176 16.62 8.46 -5.88
N GLU A 177 17.09 8.10 -7.08
CA GLU A 177 16.25 7.56 -8.15
C GLU A 177 16.17 6.02 -8.12
N ILE A 178 14.94 5.48 -8.13
CA ILE A 178 14.62 4.07 -8.32
C ILE A 178 13.85 3.92 -9.64
N LYS A 179 14.32 3.06 -10.53
CA LYS A 179 13.61 2.67 -11.76
C LYS A 179 13.01 1.27 -11.62
N VAL A 180 11.69 1.19 -11.65
CA VAL A 180 10.89 -0.01 -11.47
C VAL A 180 10.70 -0.69 -12.82
N ASN A 181 11.47 -1.76 -13.06
CA ASN A 181 11.42 -2.52 -14.31
C ASN A 181 10.18 -3.44 -14.42
N GLY A 182 9.58 -3.80 -13.28
CA GLY A 182 8.43 -4.70 -13.20
C GLY A 182 7.08 -4.00 -13.37
N ILE A 183 6.07 -4.75 -13.83
CA ILE A 183 4.66 -4.30 -13.89
C ILE A 183 4.02 -4.10 -12.51
N PHE A 184 4.67 -4.52 -11.43
CA PHE A 184 4.13 -4.43 -10.07
C PHE A 184 5.23 -4.03 -9.10
N LEU A 185 4.93 -3.05 -8.25
CA LEU A 185 5.71 -2.70 -7.06
C LEU A 185 4.75 -2.51 -5.88
N SER A 186 5.03 -3.18 -4.77
CA SER A 186 4.36 -2.97 -3.49
C SER A 186 5.38 -2.57 -2.43
N ILE A 187 5.12 -1.49 -1.70
CA ILE A 187 5.90 -1.00 -0.56
C ILE A 187 4.97 -1.01 0.65
N ILE A 188 5.23 -1.88 1.64
CA ILE A 188 4.40 -2.06 2.83
C ILE A 188 5.26 -1.90 4.08
N ALA A 189 5.03 -0.84 4.86
CA ALA A 189 5.81 -0.56 6.07
C ALA A 189 4.98 0.06 7.20
N SER A 190 5.59 0.14 8.37
CA SER A 190 5.10 1.01 9.45
C SER A 190 5.47 2.45 9.14
N ASP A 191 6.76 2.71 8.96
CA ASP A 191 7.26 4.00 8.45
C ASP A 191 7.79 3.84 7.02
N VAL A 192 7.31 4.68 6.11
CA VAL A 192 7.99 4.92 4.81
C VAL A 192 8.61 6.31 4.88
N MET A 193 9.94 6.40 4.74
CA MET A 193 10.68 7.66 4.65
C MET A 193 11.14 7.88 3.21
N LEU A 194 10.75 9.02 2.64
CA LEU A 194 11.16 9.48 1.31
C LEU A 194 12.02 10.75 1.49
N ARG A 195 13.34 10.63 1.30
CA ARG A 195 14.34 11.71 1.45
C ARG A 195 14.95 12.01 0.09
N ASP A 196 14.45 13.05 -0.58
CA ASP A 196 14.79 13.40 -1.98
C ASP A 196 14.72 12.18 -2.93
N ALA A 197 13.63 11.42 -2.83
CA ALA A 197 13.40 10.17 -3.57
C ALA A 197 12.72 10.41 -4.93
N SER A 198 12.99 9.58 -5.94
CA SER A 198 12.23 9.53 -7.19
C SER A 198 11.97 8.08 -7.59
N ILE A 199 10.73 7.61 -7.42
CA ILE A 199 10.33 6.23 -7.74
C ILE A 199 9.58 6.22 -9.06
N ILE A 200 10.19 5.70 -10.13
CA ILE A 200 9.69 5.78 -11.50
C ILE A 200 9.34 4.39 -12.04
N GLN A 201 8.09 4.15 -12.40
CA GLN A 201 7.64 2.95 -13.12
C GLN A 201 7.20 3.30 -14.54
N ASN A 202 7.97 2.89 -15.54
CA ASN A 202 7.61 3.04 -16.96
C ASN A 202 7.09 1.72 -17.51
N LYS A 203 5.78 1.49 -17.46
CA LYS A 203 5.09 0.26 -17.90
C LYS A 203 3.64 0.55 -18.30
N HIS A 204 3.17 -0.07 -19.38
CA HIS A 204 1.76 -0.28 -19.63
C HIS A 204 1.08 -1.08 -18.51
N ASN A 205 -0.12 -0.65 -18.09
CA ASN A 205 -1.01 -1.39 -17.17
C ASN A 205 -0.41 -1.87 -15.84
N GLY A 206 0.73 -1.33 -15.41
CA GLY A 206 1.34 -1.70 -14.14
C GLY A 206 0.59 -1.15 -12.93
N VAL A 207 1.03 -1.54 -11.74
CA VAL A 207 0.53 -1.03 -10.46
C VAL A 207 1.69 -0.75 -9.52
N MET A 208 1.67 0.42 -8.90
CA MET A 208 2.52 0.76 -7.76
C MET A 208 1.64 0.99 -6.53
N ILE A 209 1.93 0.28 -5.44
CA ILE A 209 1.24 0.39 -4.16
C ILE A 209 2.24 0.85 -3.12
N VAL A 210 1.94 1.93 -2.40
CA VAL A 210 2.67 2.38 -1.22
C VAL A 210 1.70 2.45 -0.05
N TYR A 211 2.01 1.69 1.00
CA TYR A 211 1.14 1.43 2.13
C TYR A 211 1.92 1.60 3.43
N ALA A 212 1.64 2.67 4.16
CA ALA A 212 2.32 3.04 5.39
C ALA A 212 1.34 3.20 6.56
N LYS A 213 1.84 3.08 7.79
CA LYS A 213 1.17 3.68 8.96
C LYS A 213 1.50 5.16 9.04
N SER A 214 2.78 5.51 8.89
CA SER A 214 3.28 6.88 8.92
C SER A 214 4.16 7.15 7.69
N LEU A 215 3.97 8.30 7.04
CA LEU A 215 4.77 8.73 5.88
C LEU A 215 5.66 9.92 6.28
N VAL A 216 6.97 9.74 6.14
CA VAL A 216 7.97 10.76 6.45
C VAL A 216 8.48 11.37 5.15
N LEU A 217 8.34 12.68 5.01
CA LEU A 217 8.77 13.43 3.83
C LEU A 217 9.92 14.36 4.19
N GLU A 218 11.07 14.14 3.56
CA GLU A 218 12.27 14.97 3.69
C GLU A 218 12.72 15.40 2.29
N GLY A 219 13.09 16.68 2.14
CA GLY A 219 13.42 17.25 0.83
C GLY A 219 12.23 17.20 -0.14
N LYS A 220 12.50 16.89 -1.41
CA LYS A 220 11.51 16.84 -2.49
C LYS A 220 11.47 15.46 -3.13
N SER A 221 10.43 14.71 -2.79
CA SER A 221 10.23 13.36 -3.30
C SER A 221 9.17 13.30 -4.40
N GLN A 222 9.30 12.32 -5.30
CA GLN A 222 8.39 12.03 -6.39
C GLN A 222 8.10 10.53 -6.47
N ILE A 223 6.85 10.20 -6.78
CA ILE A 223 6.46 8.88 -7.30
C ILE A 223 5.82 9.11 -8.66
N GLN A 224 6.28 8.39 -9.68
CA GLN A 224 5.93 8.64 -11.07
C GLN A 224 5.55 7.34 -11.79
N THR A 225 4.43 7.34 -12.51
CA THR A 225 4.07 6.29 -13.47
C THR A 225 4.04 6.84 -14.89
N ILE A 226 4.73 6.14 -15.81
CA ILE A 226 4.79 6.47 -17.23
C ILE A 226 4.20 5.30 -18.03
N GLY A 227 3.29 5.61 -18.96
CA GLY A 227 2.82 4.67 -19.98
C GLY A 227 3.79 4.63 -21.14
N GLU A 228 4.07 3.43 -21.65
CA GLU A 228 4.98 3.25 -22.78
C GLU A 228 4.35 3.79 -24.09
N ASP A 229 5.17 4.34 -24.99
CA ASP A 229 4.70 4.89 -26.27
C ASP A 229 4.26 3.77 -27.24
N SER A 230 3.22 4.00 -28.05
CA SER A 230 2.63 2.96 -28.90
C SER A 230 2.15 3.48 -30.26
N ASN A 231 2.10 2.59 -31.25
CA ASN A 231 1.71 2.88 -32.63
C ASN A 231 0.42 2.15 -33.09
N VAL A 232 -0.22 1.36 -32.22
CA VAL A 232 -1.47 0.62 -32.51
C VAL A 232 -2.54 0.85 -31.45
N LEU A 233 -2.21 0.62 -30.17
CA LEU A 233 -3.12 0.75 -29.04
C LEU A 233 -2.36 1.37 -27.88
N ILE A 234 -2.82 2.53 -27.42
CA ILE A 234 -2.27 3.18 -26.23
C ILE A 234 -3.19 2.83 -25.06
N MET A 235 -2.61 2.31 -24.00
CA MET A 235 -3.31 2.02 -22.76
C MET A 235 -2.92 3.04 -21.68
N PRO A 236 -3.72 3.24 -20.63
CA PRO A 236 -3.37 4.13 -19.54
C PRO A 236 -2.01 3.79 -18.91
N SER A 237 -1.39 4.78 -18.27
CA SER A 237 -0.18 4.57 -17.48
C SER A 237 -0.39 3.57 -16.34
N SER A 238 0.69 3.13 -15.72
CA SER A 238 0.62 2.35 -14.48
C SER A 238 -0.17 3.09 -13.40
N ARG A 239 -0.97 2.34 -12.64
CA ARG A 239 -1.82 2.85 -11.56
C ARG A 239 -1.00 3.09 -10.29
N MET A 240 -1.33 4.13 -9.53
CA MET A 240 -0.74 4.39 -8.22
C MET A 240 -1.78 4.27 -7.12
N VAL A 241 -1.44 3.57 -6.04
CA VAL A 241 -2.21 3.50 -4.81
C VAL A 241 -1.32 4.00 -3.67
N LEU A 242 -1.68 5.12 -3.05
CA LEU A 242 -1.01 5.62 -1.84
C LEU A 242 -1.98 5.54 -0.66
N TYR A 243 -1.53 4.90 0.41
CA TYR A 243 -2.27 4.67 1.63
C TYR A 243 -1.40 5.04 2.84
N VAL A 244 -1.93 5.89 3.72
CA VAL A 244 -1.27 6.24 5.00
C VAL A 244 -2.29 6.17 6.13
N ALA A 245 -2.00 5.36 7.17
CA ALA A 245 -2.98 5.03 8.21
C ALA A 245 -3.16 6.12 9.28
N ASN A 246 -2.08 6.75 9.72
CA ASN A 246 -2.05 7.54 10.96
C ASN A 246 -1.60 8.99 10.76
N GLU A 247 -0.48 9.24 10.07
CA GLU A 247 0.15 10.56 10.03
C GLU A 247 1.09 10.76 8.83
N ILE A 248 1.27 12.02 8.44
CA ILE A 248 2.29 12.48 7.51
C ILE A 248 3.10 13.55 8.25
N TYR A 249 4.43 13.43 8.28
CA TYR A 249 5.31 14.38 8.96
C TYR A 249 6.66 14.58 8.24
N GLY A 250 7.47 15.50 8.76
CA GLY A 250 8.61 16.07 8.08
C GLY A 250 8.25 17.34 7.29
N ASP A 251 9.29 18.09 6.92
CA ASP A 251 9.19 19.39 6.24
C ASP A 251 9.24 19.27 4.70
N GLY A 252 9.34 18.04 4.18
CA GLY A 252 9.41 17.75 2.75
C GLY A 252 8.06 17.69 2.04
N SER A 253 8.12 17.44 0.73
CA SER A 253 6.95 17.36 -0.16
C SER A 253 6.99 16.14 -1.06
N LEU A 254 5.82 15.62 -1.45
CA LEU A 254 5.65 14.50 -2.38
C LEU A 254 4.83 14.92 -3.62
N VAL A 255 5.38 14.66 -4.81
CA VAL A 255 4.64 14.74 -6.08
C VAL A 255 4.24 13.33 -6.52
N LEU A 256 2.95 13.12 -6.77
CA LEU A 256 2.42 11.92 -7.42
C LEU A 256 2.12 12.26 -8.88
N GLU A 257 2.92 11.75 -9.82
CA GLU A 257 2.82 12.10 -11.24
C GLU A 257 2.45 10.90 -12.11
N SER A 258 1.35 11.01 -12.86
CA SER A 258 0.88 9.98 -13.78
C SER A 258 0.88 10.53 -15.21
N ILE A 259 1.69 9.92 -16.08
CA ILE A 259 1.95 10.33 -17.46
C ILE A 259 1.48 9.23 -18.42
N GLY A 260 0.49 9.51 -19.26
CA GLY A 260 0.07 8.61 -20.33
C GLY A 260 1.08 8.54 -21.48
N GLY A 261 1.21 7.37 -22.12
CA GLY A 261 2.10 7.18 -23.27
C GLY A 261 1.61 7.92 -24.52
N ASN A 262 2.54 8.28 -25.40
CA ASN A 262 2.25 9.00 -26.64
C ASN A 262 1.83 8.03 -27.76
N TYR A 263 1.13 8.57 -28.76
CA TYR A 263 1.18 7.96 -30.08
C TYR A 263 2.53 8.26 -30.73
N VAL A 264 3.20 7.22 -31.24
CA VAL A 264 4.39 7.35 -32.08
C VAL A 264 4.13 6.70 -33.42
N ASP A 265 4.50 7.33 -34.53
CA ASP A 265 4.29 6.70 -35.83
C ASP A 265 5.29 5.56 -36.07
N LYS A 266 4.89 4.53 -36.82
CA LYS A 266 5.61 3.26 -36.94
C LYS A 266 7.01 3.36 -37.59
N ALA A 267 7.36 4.52 -38.14
CA ALA A 267 8.70 4.82 -38.67
C ALA A 267 9.69 5.37 -37.62
N GLU A 268 9.20 5.75 -36.44
CA GLU A 268 10.03 6.34 -35.36
C GLU A 268 10.24 5.37 -34.20
N ALA A 269 9.30 4.45 -33.95
CA ALA A 269 9.34 3.42 -32.92
C ALA A 269 10.40 2.29 -33.13
N THR A 270 11.44 2.55 -33.93
CA THR A 270 12.56 1.62 -34.22
C THR A 270 13.92 2.34 -34.28
N LYS A 271 14.06 3.45 -33.55
CA LYS A 271 15.33 4.16 -33.28
C LYS A 271 15.69 4.05 -31.80
#